data_AF-A0A803J869-F1
#
_entry.id   AF-A0A803J869-F1
#
_cell.length_a   1.000
_cell.length_b   1.000
_cell.length_c   1.000
_cell.angle_alpha   90.00
_cell.angle_beta   90.00
_cell.angle_gamma   90.00
#
_symmetry.space_group_name_H-M   'P 1'
#
loop_
_entity.id
_entity.type
_entity.pdbx_description
1 polymer ?
#
loop_
_entity_poly.entity_id
_entity_poly.type
_entity_poly.pdbx_seq_one_letter_code
_entity_poly.pdbx_strand_id
1 'polypeptide(L)'
;MPLPLALQARLAKRGILRHVDSEPAEEIIAEDYDDDHVDYEATRVESLPPSWYKVFDPICGLPYYWNVETDLVAWLSPNDPGAVITRAAAKQKVTEPEEKPLEREEVIMKERRFSRREEVAPYPKSKKG
;
A
#
# COMPACT_ATOMS: atom_id res chain seq x y z
N MET A 1 -9.59 39.23 45.31
CA MET A 1 -8.58 39.46 46.35
C MET A 1 -7.57 38.32 46.27
N PRO A 2 -6.31 38.54 45.87
CA PRO A 2 -5.32 37.46 45.80
C PRO A 2 -5.03 36.90 47.20
N LEU A 3 -4.78 35.58 47.27
CA LEU A 3 -4.47 34.91 48.54
C LEU A 3 -3.08 35.37 49.03
N PRO A 4 -2.87 35.51 50.36
CA PRO A 4 -1.55 35.79 50.91
C PRO A 4 -0.56 34.66 50.57
N LEU A 5 0.69 35.02 50.23
CA LEU A 5 1.72 34.09 49.77
C LEU A 5 1.95 32.90 50.73
N ALA A 6 1.89 33.16 52.04
CA ALA A 6 2.03 32.11 53.05
C ALA A 6 0.88 31.08 53.01
N LEU A 7 -0.34 31.52 52.67
CA LEU A 7 -1.50 30.64 52.52
C LEU A 7 -1.38 29.85 51.21
N GLN A 8 -0.96 30.50 50.13
CA GLN A 8 -0.75 29.90 48.81
C GLN A 8 0.25 28.74 48.87
N ALA A 9 1.38 28.91 49.56
CA ALA A 9 2.37 27.86 49.77
C ALA A 9 1.84 26.68 50.61
N ARG A 10 1.06 26.95 51.66
CA ARG A 10 0.46 25.89 52.49
C ARG A 10 -0.60 25.10 51.73
N LEU A 11 -1.39 25.77 50.89
CA LEU A 11 -2.38 25.11 50.03
C LEU A 11 -1.71 24.31 48.91
N ALA A 12 -0.67 24.84 48.26
CA ALA A 12 0.12 24.11 47.27
C ALA A 12 0.79 22.86 47.87
N LYS A 13 1.41 22.98 49.06
CA LYS A 13 2.01 21.84 49.78
C LYS A 13 1.00 20.76 50.16
N ARG A 14 -0.27 21.12 50.33
CA ARG A 14 -1.37 20.18 50.60
C ARG A 14 -2.08 19.71 49.32
N GLY A 15 -1.58 20.08 48.14
CA GLY A 15 -2.14 19.72 46.85
C GLY A 15 -3.45 20.42 46.49
N ILE A 16 -3.85 21.44 47.26
CA ILE A 16 -5.12 22.17 47.07
C ILE A 16 -4.98 23.24 45.99
N LEU A 17 -3.79 23.82 45.85
CA LEU A 17 -3.51 24.85 44.85
C LEU A 17 -2.53 24.32 43.82
N ARG A 18 -2.99 24.05 42.59
CA ARG A 18 -2.11 23.67 41.47
C ARG A 18 -1.34 24.91 41.03
N HIS A 19 -0.02 24.91 41.21
CA HIS A 19 0.85 25.87 40.53
C HIS A 19 0.81 25.53 39.04
N VAL A 20 0.25 26.43 38.24
CA VAL A 20 0.36 26.38 36.78
C VAL A 20 1.55 27.26 36.44
N ASP A 21 2.76 26.70 36.46
CA ASP A 21 3.93 27.25 35.77
C ASP A 21 5.01 26.16 35.62
N SER A 22 4.99 25.56 34.42
CA SER A 22 6.12 25.13 33.61
C SER A 22 7.26 24.34 34.28
N GLU A 23 7.15 23.02 34.24
CA GLU A 23 8.06 22.30 33.34
C GLU A 23 7.24 22.14 32.04
N PRO A 24 7.77 22.36 30.82
CA PRO A 24 7.19 21.60 29.72
C PRO A 24 7.27 20.15 30.21
N ALA A 25 6.13 19.49 30.39
CA ALA A 25 6.15 18.07 30.20
C ALA A 25 6.76 17.94 28.81
N GLU A 26 8.07 17.67 28.74
CA GLU A 26 8.69 17.13 27.55
C GLU A 26 7.66 16.14 27.08
N GLU A 27 7.08 16.42 25.93
CA GLU A 27 6.13 15.53 25.32
C GLU A 27 6.89 14.20 25.33
N ILE A 28 6.47 13.28 26.20
CA ILE A 28 6.85 11.88 26.09
C ILE A 28 6.04 11.43 24.89
N ILE A 29 6.47 11.91 23.73
CA ILE A 29 6.37 11.26 22.45
C ILE A 29 7.31 10.07 22.62
N ALA A 30 6.92 9.12 23.48
CA ALA A 30 7.10 7.76 23.08
C ALA A 30 6.27 7.69 21.80
N GLU A 31 6.95 8.00 20.69
CA GLU A 31 6.84 7.18 19.50
C GLU A 31 6.81 5.76 20.02
N ASP A 32 5.60 5.28 20.31
CA ASP A 32 5.27 3.88 20.41
C ASP A 32 5.40 3.35 18.98
N TYR A 33 6.62 3.41 18.47
CA TYR A 33 7.09 2.60 17.37
C TYR A 33 7.40 1.24 17.95
N ASP A 34 6.42 0.65 18.63
CA ASP A 34 6.13 -0.76 18.40
C ASP A 34 5.60 -0.82 16.96
N ASP A 35 6.52 -0.65 16.00
CA ASP A 35 6.33 -0.99 14.60
C ASP A 35 6.30 -2.52 14.49
N ASP A 36 5.35 -3.12 15.22
CA ASP A 36 5.03 -4.55 15.29
C ASP A 36 4.26 -4.97 14.04
N HIS A 37 4.66 -4.44 12.87
CA HIS A 37 4.20 -4.98 11.60
C HIS A 37 4.59 -6.45 11.44
N VAL A 38 5.60 -6.91 12.16
CA VAL A 38 6.11 -8.28 12.09
C VAL A 38 6.19 -8.87 13.49
N ASP A 39 5.30 -9.79 13.80
CA ASP A 39 5.33 -10.53 15.06
C ASP A 39 6.36 -11.67 14.97
N TYR A 40 7.60 -11.30 15.30
CA TYR A 40 8.73 -12.22 15.32
C TYR A 40 8.56 -13.32 16.38
N GLU A 41 7.84 -13.07 17.48
CA GLU A 41 7.56 -14.10 18.48
C GLU A 41 6.59 -15.15 17.94
N ALA A 42 5.48 -14.74 17.33
CA ALA A 42 4.53 -15.67 16.72
C ALA A 42 5.18 -16.48 15.60
N THR A 43 6.01 -15.84 14.77
CA THR A 43 6.79 -16.53 13.72
C THR A 43 7.67 -17.65 14.30
N ARG A 44 8.30 -17.42 15.46
CA ARG A 44 9.14 -18.42 16.15
C ARG A 44 8.33 -19.54 16.81
N VAL A 45 7.17 -19.21 17.38
CA VAL A 45 6.30 -20.17 18.08
C VAL A 45 5.56 -21.09 17.10
N GLU A 46 5.17 -20.59 15.93
CA GLU A 46 4.32 -21.30 14.96
C GLU A 46 5.09 -22.33 14.12
N SER A 47 6.40 -22.48 14.32
CA SER A 47 7.27 -23.43 13.60
C SER A 47 7.12 -23.33 12.07
N LEU A 48 7.15 -22.09 11.57
CA LEU A 48 7.04 -21.82 10.14
C LEU A 48 8.23 -22.40 9.37
N PRO A 49 8.06 -22.74 8.08
CA PRO A 49 9.16 -23.14 7.22
C PRO A 49 10.21 -22.02 7.09
N PRO A 50 11.43 -22.33 6.64
CA PRO A 50 12.48 -21.32 6.47
C PRO A 50 12.02 -20.15 5.60
N SER A 51 12.40 -18.95 6.03
CA SER A 51 12.17 -17.70 5.29
C SER A 51 10.71 -17.29 5.16
N TRP A 52 9.80 -17.92 5.92
CA TRP A 52 8.42 -17.48 6.12
C TRP A 52 8.27 -16.67 7.40
N TYR A 53 7.53 -15.57 7.31
CA TYR A 53 7.26 -14.65 8.41
C TYR A 53 5.78 -14.36 8.50
N LYS A 54 5.28 -14.20 9.73
CA LYS A 54 3.93 -13.73 10.01
C LYS A 54 3.96 -12.21 10.11
N VAL A 55 3.20 -11.56 9.24
CA VAL A 55 3.18 -10.10 9.10
C VAL A 55 1.73 -9.65 9.30
N PHE A 56 1.53 -8.54 10.00
CA PHE A 56 0.21 -7.95 10.19
C PHE A 56 -0.01 -6.82 9.18
N ASP A 57 -1.12 -6.87 8.44
CA ASP A 57 -1.47 -5.81 7.51
C ASP A 57 -1.88 -4.54 8.28
N PRO A 58 -1.22 -3.37 8.08
CA PRO A 58 -1.55 -2.13 8.78
C PRO A 58 -3.01 -1.71 8.60
N ILE A 59 -3.62 -2.07 7.47
CA ILE A 59 -4.94 -1.58 7.09
C ILE A 59 -6.04 -2.31 7.87
N CYS A 60 -5.86 -3.62 8.08
CA CYS A 60 -6.89 -4.46 8.69
C CYS A 60 -6.48 -5.16 9.98
N GLY A 61 -5.20 -5.11 10.36
CA GLY A 61 -4.64 -5.78 11.53
C GLY A 61 -4.71 -7.31 11.47
N LEU A 62 -4.97 -7.89 10.28
CA LEU A 62 -5.03 -9.34 10.11
C LEU A 62 -3.64 -9.88 9.75
N PRO A 63 -3.27 -11.06 10.29
CA PRO A 63 -2.02 -11.69 9.94
C PRO A 63 -2.08 -12.29 8.52
N TYR A 64 -0.99 -12.13 7.80
CA TYR A 64 -0.68 -12.85 6.57
C TYR A 64 0.74 -13.42 6.66
N TYR A 65 1.04 -14.40 5.82
CA TYR A 65 2.33 -15.08 5.80
C TYR A 65 3.08 -14.69 4.54
N TRP A 66 4.32 -14.23 4.69
CA TRP A 66 5.17 -13.80 3.60
C TRP A 66 6.49 -14.57 3.60
N ASN A 67 6.86 -15.07 2.43
CA ASN A 67 8.17 -15.66 2.20
C ASN A 67 9.13 -14.61 1.63
N VAL A 68 10.15 -14.23 2.40
CA VAL A 68 11.08 -13.14 2.05
C VAL A 68 11.99 -13.50 0.87
N GLU A 69 12.30 -14.77 0.66
CA GLU A 69 13.18 -15.21 -0.43
C GLU A 69 12.47 -15.25 -1.79
N THR A 70 11.25 -15.78 -1.81
CA THR A 70 10.48 -16.04 -3.04
C THR A 70 9.41 -14.99 -3.31
N ASP A 71 9.17 -14.11 -2.34
CA ASP A 71 8.12 -13.09 -2.38
C ASP A 71 6.70 -13.66 -2.57
N LEU A 72 6.51 -14.87 -2.02
CA LEU A 72 5.22 -15.54 -1.97
C LEU A 72 4.44 -15.11 -0.73
N VAL A 73 3.12 -15.03 -0.86
CA VAL A 73 2.20 -14.62 0.20
C VAL A 73 1.04 -15.62 0.33
N ALA A 74 0.57 -15.81 1.56
CA ALA A 74 -0.59 -16.64 1.89
C ALA A 74 -1.38 -16.04 3.06
N TRP A 75 -2.70 -16.24 3.07
CA TRP A 75 -3.59 -15.80 4.17
C TRP A 75 -3.62 -16.78 5.35
N LEU A 76 -3.25 -18.05 5.11
CA LEU A 76 -3.13 -19.09 6.13
C LEU A 76 -1.65 -19.47 6.28
N SER A 77 -1.32 -20.08 7.42
CA SER A 77 0.03 -20.57 7.67
C SER A 77 0.45 -21.52 6.54
N PRO A 78 1.69 -21.45 6.02
CA PRO A 78 2.19 -22.37 5.00
C PRO A 78 2.17 -23.85 5.44
N ASN A 79 2.02 -24.11 6.74
CA ASN A 79 1.83 -25.45 7.28
C ASN A 79 0.35 -25.92 7.22
N ASP A 80 -0.58 -25.02 6.96
CA ASP A 80 -2.01 -25.32 6.84
C ASP A 80 -2.32 -25.93 5.46
N PRO A 81 -3.06 -27.06 5.40
CA PRO A 81 -3.36 -27.72 4.12
C PRO A 81 -4.26 -26.89 3.19
N GLY A 82 -4.99 -25.90 3.72
CA GLY A 82 -5.83 -24.98 2.96
C GLY A 82 -5.08 -23.73 2.47
N ALA A 83 -3.79 -23.58 2.76
CA ALA A 83 -3.03 -22.39 2.40
C ALA A 83 -2.87 -22.26 0.88
N VAL A 84 -3.38 -21.15 0.34
CA VAL A 84 -3.19 -20.78 -1.07
C VAL A 84 -2.00 -19.83 -1.17
N ILE A 85 -0.88 -20.36 -1.64
CA ILE A 85 0.37 -19.61 -1.79
C ILE A 85 0.40 -18.95 -3.17
N THR A 86 0.52 -17.62 -3.20
CA THR A 86 0.50 -16.82 -4.44
C THR A 86 1.66 -15.82 -4.48
N ARG A 87 1.94 -15.21 -5.64
CA ARG A 87 2.91 -14.11 -5.72
C ARG A 87 2.33 -12.86 -5.07
N ALA A 88 3.17 -12.07 -4.40
CA ALA A 88 2.78 -10.77 -3.88
C ALA A 88 2.10 -9.91 -4.96
N ALA A 89 0.98 -9.27 -4.61
CA ALA A 89 0.17 -8.48 -5.54
C ALA A 89 0.96 -7.36 -6.25
N ALA A 90 1.98 -6.80 -5.58
CA ALA A 90 2.87 -5.79 -6.16
C ALA A 90 3.60 -6.26 -7.42
N LYS A 91 3.86 -7.56 -7.59
CA LYS A 91 4.64 -8.13 -8.70
C LYS A 91 3.80 -8.76 -9.81
N GLN A 92 2.48 -8.73 -9.74
CA GLN A 92 1.61 -9.31 -10.79
C GLN A 92 1.53 -8.47 -12.09
N LYS A 93 2.30 -7.38 -12.23
CA LYS A 93 2.12 -6.42 -13.34
C LYS A 93 3.17 -6.43 -14.47
N VAL A 94 4.18 -7.31 -14.49
CA VAL A 94 5.31 -7.14 -15.43
C VAL A 94 5.68 -8.39 -16.25
N THR A 95 4.70 -9.23 -16.61
CA THR A 95 4.93 -10.27 -17.63
C THR A 95 3.73 -10.39 -18.57
N GLU A 96 3.42 -9.31 -19.27
CA GLU A 96 2.93 -9.40 -20.65
C GLU A 96 4.02 -8.78 -21.54
N PRO A 97 4.47 -9.45 -22.62
CA PRO A 97 5.11 -8.70 -23.68
C PRO A 97 4.03 -7.77 -24.25
N GLU A 98 4.14 -6.46 -23.97
CA GLU A 98 3.35 -5.42 -24.62
C GLU A 98 3.65 -5.42 -26.13
N GLU A 99 2.99 -6.29 -26.89
CA GLU A 99 2.67 -5.98 -28.28
C GLU A 99 1.38 -5.16 -28.26
N LYS A 100 1.56 -3.83 -28.24
CA LYS A 100 0.54 -2.79 -28.27
C LYS A 100 -0.68 -3.16 -29.15
N PRO A 101 -1.88 -3.33 -28.57
CA PRO A 101 -3.13 -3.45 -29.34
C PRO A 101 -3.42 -2.21 -30.20
N LEU A 102 -2.90 -1.05 -29.79
CA LEU A 102 -3.14 0.26 -30.43
C LEU A 102 -2.50 0.37 -31.82
N GLU A 103 -1.33 -0.22 -32.05
CA GLU A 103 -0.67 -0.13 -33.37
C GLU A 103 -1.41 -0.96 -34.42
N ARG A 104 -1.98 -2.12 -34.02
CA ARG A 104 -2.74 -2.99 -34.93
C ARG A 104 -4.04 -2.33 -35.39
N GLU A 105 -4.75 -1.65 -34.49
CA GLU A 105 -5.97 -0.90 -34.82
C GLU A 105 -5.69 0.34 -35.68
N GLU A 106 -4.58 1.06 -35.43
CA GLU A 106 -4.17 2.19 -36.27
C GLU A 106 -3.82 1.77 -37.70
N VAL A 107 -3.14 0.63 -37.87
CA VAL A 107 -2.82 0.07 -39.20
C VAL A 107 -4.10 -0.30 -39.93
N ILE A 108 -5.04 -1.00 -39.27
CA ILE A 108 -6.33 -1.38 -39.86
C ILE A 108 -7.17 -0.12 -40.22
N MET A 109 -7.15 0.93 -39.38
CA MET A 109 -7.81 2.20 -39.71
C MET A 109 -7.16 2.92 -40.89
N LYS A 110 -5.83 2.95 -40.96
CA LYS A 110 -5.11 3.57 -42.09
C LYS A 110 -5.38 2.83 -43.40
N GLU A 111 -5.41 1.51 -43.37
CA GLU A 111 -5.67 0.67 -44.54
C GLU A 111 -7.12 0.85 -45.05
N ARG A 112 -8.11 0.89 -44.15
CA ARG A 112 -9.51 1.20 -44.50
C ARG A 112 -9.69 2.61 -45.05
N ARG A 113 -8.90 3.59 -44.60
CA ARG A 113 -8.92 4.97 -45.13
C ARG A 113 -8.26 5.05 -46.51
N PHE A 114 -7.20 4.29 -46.74
CA PHE A 114 -6.50 4.25 -48.03
C PHE A 114 -7.34 3.57 -49.13
N SER A 115 -7.96 2.43 -48.81
CA SER A 115 -8.84 1.70 -49.72
C SER A 115 -10.07 2.52 -50.17
N ARG A 116 -10.64 3.33 -49.27
CA ARG A 116 -11.73 4.27 -49.62
C ARG A 116 -11.28 5.39 -50.57
N ARG A 117 -9.98 5.72 -50.58
CA ARG A 117 -9.42 6.79 -51.42
C ARG A 117 -9.11 6.31 -52.84
N GLU A 118 -8.75 5.03 -53.01
CA GLU A 118 -8.52 4.43 -54.34
C GLU A 118 -9.80 4.17 -55.14
N GLU A 119 -10.91 3.84 -54.47
CA GLU A 119 -12.22 3.60 -55.13
C GLU A 119 -12.86 4.88 -55.72
N VAL A 120 -12.34 6.06 -55.39
CA VAL A 120 -12.79 7.34 -55.98
C VAL A 120 -11.88 7.68 -57.18
N ALA A 121 -11.86 6.80 -58.19
CA ALA A 121 -11.21 7.13 -59.45
C ALA A 121 -11.99 8.26 -60.17
N PRO A 122 -11.29 9.27 -60.73
CA PRO A 122 -11.92 10.43 -61.35
C PRO A 122 -12.57 10.05 -62.69
N TYR A 123 -13.81 10.49 -62.88
CA TYR A 123 -14.68 10.31 -64.06
C TYR A 123 -13.94 10.14 -65.42
N PRO A 124 -14.42 9.25 -66.30
CA PRO A 124 -13.86 9.10 -67.65
C PRO A 124 -14.20 10.33 -68.50
N LYS A 125 -13.16 11.01 -69.02
CA LYS A 125 -13.35 12.03 -70.07
C LYS A 125 -13.74 11.34 -71.37
N SER A 126 -14.99 11.52 -71.80
CA SER A 126 -15.38 11.33 -73.20
C SER A 126 -16.65 12.09 -73.54
N LYS A 127 -16.52 13.17 -74.33
CA LYS A 127 -17.44 13.47 -75.43
C LYS A 127 -16.78 14.40 -76.44
N LYS A 128 -16.30 13.81 -77.53
CA LYS A 128 -16.23 14.45 -78.85
C LYS A 128 -17.60 14.27 -79.51
N GLY A 129 -18.08 15.29 -80.21
CA GLY A 129 -19.33 15.32 -80.96
C GLY A 129 -19.72 16.75 -81.19
#